data_AF-A0A831YQ10-F1
#
_entry.id   AF-A0A831YQ10-F1
#
_cell.length_a   1.000
_cell.length_b   1.000
_cell.length_c   1.000
_cell.angle_alpha   90.00
_cell.angle_beta   90.00
_cell.angle_gamma   90.00
#
_symmetry.space_group_name_H-M   'P 1'
#
loop_
_entity.id
_entity.type
_entity.pdbx_description
1 polymer ?
#
loop_
_entity_poly.entity_id
_entity_poly.type
_entity_poly.pdbx_seq_one_letter_code
_entity_poly.pdbx_strand_id
1 'polypeptide(L)'
;MLIAGFGTLVAGWRTPWRYRWLLCVPSIGILALLILTVVAFRPMNAALWYHGIGSAKDTITDATSIAMTRRWIQLDWLTVGGATAAFVSALRALTLPWPNQIAPPDPWWLRLILWVALAGVAAFVFWFVWSI
;
A
#
# COMPACT_ATOMS: atom_id res chain seq x y z
N MET A 1 -8.32 -10.88 -4.44
CA MET A 1 -7.97 -9.47 -4.69
C MET A 1 -7.51 -9.23 -6.13
N LEU A 2 -6.48 -9.91 -6.64
CA LEU A 2 -5.99 -9.75 -8.02
C LEU A 2 -7.09 -10.00 -9.09
N ILE A 3 -7.77 -11.15 -9.02
CA ILE A 3 -8.92 -11.49 -9.90
C ILE A 3 -10.06 -10.48 -9.76
N ALA A 4 -10.32 -9.98 -8.55
CA ALA A 4 -11.36 -8.99 -8.30
C ALA A 4 -11.00 -7.63 -8.91
N GLY A 5 -9.73 -7.19 -8.82
CA GLY A 5 -9.23 -5.95 -9.44
C GLY A 5 -9.34 -5.99 -10.97
N PHE A 6 -8.87 -7.07 -11.60
CA PHE A 6 -9.05 -7.26 -13.04
C PHE A 6 -10.52 -7.41 -13.43
N GLY A 7 -11.32 -8.13 -12.62
CA GLY A 7 -12.76 -8.25 -12.81
C GLY A 7 -13.49 -6.89 -12.77
N THR A 8 -13.12 -6.01 -11.84
CA THR A 8 -13.65 -4.63 -11.80
C THR A 8 -13.21 -3.78 -12.98
N LEU A 9 -12.01 -4.00 -13.51
CA LEU A 9 -11.49 -3.27 -14.67
C LEU A 9 -12.22 -3.70 -15.96
N VAL A 10 -12.54 -4.98 -16.09
CA VAL A 10 -13.34 -5.54 -17.20
C VAL A 10 -14.81 -5.12 -17.08
N ALA A 11 -15.42 -5.26 -15.89
CA ALA A 11 -16.81 -4.87 -15.65
C ALA A 11 -17.03 -3.34 -15.72
N GLY A 12 -16.01 -2.56 -15.40
CA GLY A 12 -15.99 -1.10 -15.46
C GLY A 12 -15.92 -0.51 -16.86
N TRP A 13 -16.00 -1.30 -17.94
CA TRP A 13 -15.85 -0.79 -19.32
C TRP A 13 -16.87 0.32 -19.69
N ARG A 14 -18.02 0.41 -19.03
CA ARG A 14 -18.98 1.51 -19.23
C ARG A 14 -18.76 2.73 -18.31
N THR A 15 -17.84 2.67 -17.36
CA THR A 15 -17.57 3.82 -16.48
C THR A 15 -16.81 4.94 -17.22
N PRO A 16 -17.17 6.22 -16.98
CA PRO A 16 -16.46 7.36 -17.53
C PRO A 16 -14.96 7.32 -17.24
N TRP A 17 -14.15 7.80 -18.19
CA TRP A 17 -12.68 7.77 -18.11
C TRP A 17 -12.14 8.39 -16.81
N ARG A 18 -12.82 9.42 -16.27
CA ARG A 18 -12.51 10.04 -14.98
C ARG A 18 -12.46 9.08 -13.79
N TYR A 19 -13.19 7.97 -13.82
CA TYR A 19 -13.24 6.98 -12.74
C TYR A 19 -12.45 5.71 -13.04
N ARG A 20 -12.06 5.48 -14.30
CA ARG A 20 -11.29 4.27 -14.69
C ARG A 20 -9.91 4.22 -14.05
N TRP A 21 -9.24 5.36 -13.85
CA TRP A 21 -7.93 5.36 -13.18
C TRP A 21 -8.03 4.83 -11.74
N LEU A 22 -9.14 5.11 -11.02
CA LEU A 22 -9.39 4.59 -9.67
C LEU A 22 -9.53 3.07 -9.63
N LEU A 23 -9.95 2.45 -10.74
CA LEU A 23 -10.05 1.00 -10.92
C LEU A 23 -8.72 0.36 -11.35
N CYS A 24 -7.86 1.13 -12.04
CA CYS A 24 -6.53 0.66 -12.46
C CYS A 24 -5.53 0.63 -11.30
N VAL A 25 -5.58 1.61 -10.38
CA VAL A 25 -4.62 1.74 -9.27
C VAL A 25 -4.55 0.48 -8.39
N PRO A 26 -5.65 -0.15 -7.96
CA PRO A 26 -5.59 -1.38 -7.17
C PRO A 26 -4.94 -2.54 -7.93
N SER A 27 -5.23 -2.66 -9.22
CA SER A 27 -4.69 -3.74 -10.07
C SER A 27 -3.20 -3.57 -10.31
N ILE A 28 -2.75 -2.35 -10.62
CA ILE A 28 -1.33 -2.01 -10.77
C ILE A 28 -0.60 -2.16 -9.42
N GLY A 29 -1.21 -1.69 -8.33
CA GLY A 29 -0.65 -1.78 -6.99
C GLY A 29 -0.40 -3.23 -6.57
N ILE A 30 -1.37 -4.13 -6.80
CA ILE A 30 -1.21 -5.57 -6.51
C ILE A 30 -0.11 -6.19 -7.39
N LEU A 31 -0.04 -5.85 -8.67
CA LEU A 31 1.01 -6.37 -9.56
C LEU A 31 2.40 -5.90 -9.12
N ALA A 32 2.56 -4.62 -8.81
CA ALA A 32 3.80 -4.05 -8.30
C ALA A 32 4.23 -4.71 -6.99
N LEU A 33 3.27 -4.93 -6.08
CA LEU A 33 3.50 -5.61 -4.79
C LEU A 33 3.95 -7.06 -4.99
N LEU A 34 3.35 -7.78 -5.94
CA LEU A 34 3.76 -9.14 -6.29
C LEU A 34 5.20 -9.18 -6.83
N ILE A 35 5.54 -8.28 -7.75
CA ILE A 35 6.90 -8.16 -8.30
C ILE A 35 7.89 -7.87 -7.17
N LEU A 36 7.58 -6.88 -6.32
CA LEU A 36 8.43 -6.49 -5.19
C LEU A 36 8.61 -7.65 -4.20
N THR A 37 7.56 -8.43 -3.96
CA THR A 37 7.59 -9.61 -3.09
C THR A 37 8.56 -10.67 -3.61
N VAL A 38 8.48 -11.00 -4.90
CA VAL A 38 9.30 -12.06 -5.49
C VAL A 38 10.75 -11.60 -5.66
N VAL A 39 10.96 -10.36 -6.11
CA VAL A 39 12.28 -9.86 -6.50
C VAL A 39 13.09 -9.35 -5.31
N ALA A 40 12.45 -8.70 -4.32
CA ALA A 40 13.16 -8.08 -3.20
C ALA A 40 12.91 -8.79 -1.86
N PHE A 41 11.64 -8.96 -1.46
CA PHE A 41 11.34 -9.46 -0.12
C PHE A 41 11.69 -10.93 0.08
N ARG A 42 11.38 -11.81 -0.88
CA ARG A 42 11.73 -13.23 -0.79
C ARG A 42 13.22 -13.48 -0.58
N PRO A 43 14.13 -12.97 -1.42
CA PRO A 43 15.55 -13.24 -1.24
C PRO A 43 16.11 -12.62 0.05
N MET A 44 15.70 -11.38 0.41
CA MET A 44 16.14 -10.76 1.67
C MET A 44 15.65 -11.54 2.89
N ASN A 45 14.37 -11.95 2.92
CA ASN A 45 13.83 -12.75 4.02
C ASN A 45 14.54 -14.10 4.15
N ALA A 46 14.85 -14.76 3.03
CA ALA A 46 15.59 -16.01 3.05
C ALA A 46 17.01 -15.83 3.62
N ALA A 47 17.73 -14.79 3.19
CA ALA A 47 19.07 -14.49 3.69
C ALA A 47 19.06 -14.15 5.19
N LEU A 48 18.16 -13.25 5.62
CA LEU A 48 17.99 -12.89 7.02
C LEU A 48 17.59 -14.09 7.89
N TRP A 49 16.71 -14.96 7.38
CA TRP A 49 16.32 -16.19 8.08
C TRP A 49 17.49 -17.15 8.26
N TYR A 50 18.26 -17.43 7.20
CA TYR A 50 19.39 -18.35 7.29
C TYR A 50 20.48 -17.85 8.23
N HIS A 51 20.72 -16.55 8.26
CA HIS A 51 21.64 -15.91 9.20
C HIS A 51 21.13 -16.01 10.64
N GLY A 52 19.85 -15.68 10.89
CA GLY A 52 19.26 -15.72 12.24
C GLY A 52 19.22 -17.11 12.89
N ILE A 53 19.18 -18.18 12.09
CA ILE A 53 19.22 -19.56 12.60
C ILE A 53 20.63 -20.19 12.62
N GLY A 54 21.67 -19.45 12.22
CA GLY A 54 23.04 -19.99 12.12
C GLY A 54 23.16 -21.13 11.11
N SER A 55 22.43 -21.07 10.00
CA SER A 55 22.40 -22.11 8.97
C SER A 55 23.76 -22.26 8.27
N ALA A 56 24.11 -23.47 7.83
CA ALA A 56 25.23 -23.68 6.92
C ALA A 56 25.07 -22.96 5.55
N LYS A 57 23.86 -22.45 5.25
CA LYS A 57 23.56 -21.62 4.08
C LYS A 57 23.66 -20.12 4.35
N ASP A 58 24.16 -19.74 5.52
CA ASP A 58 24.42 -18.34 5.80
C ASP A 58 25.51 -17.81 4.87
N THR A 59 25.19 -16.71 4.19
CA THR A 59 26.06 -16.05 3.22
C THR A 59 26.28 -14.58 3.57
N ILE A 60 25.73 -14.12 4.69
CA ILE A 60 25.77 -12.72 5.11
C ILE A 60 26.43 -12.58 6.49
N THR A 61 26.87 -11.37 6.79
CA THR A 61 27.49 -10.97 8.06
C THR A 61 26.52 -10.12 8.87
N ASP A 62 26.78 -9.94 10.17
CA ASP A 62 25.94 -9.10 11.04
C ASP A 62 25.78 -7.66 10.51
N ALA A 63 26.85 -7.08 9.96
CA ALA A 63 26.79 -5.75 9.36
C ALA A 63 25.87 -5.71 8.12
N THR A 64 25.90 -6.76 7.30
CA THR A 64 25.03 -6.85 6.11
C THR A 64 23.60 -7.20 6.48
N SER A 65 23.34 -7.97 7.54
CA SER A 65 21.99 -8.26 8.03
C SER A 65 21.30 -7.00 8.57
N ILE A 66 22.00 -6.14 9.30
CA ILE A 66 21.49 -4.83 9.75
C ILE A 66 21.15 -3.93 8.55
N ALA A 67 22.07 -3.80 7.58
CA ALA A 67 21.84 -2.99 6.39
C ALA A 67 20.66 -3.52 5.54
N MET A 68 20.56 -4.83 5.40
CA MET A 68 19.47 -5.51 4.70
C MET A 68 18.14 -5.28 5.44
N THR A 69 18.12 -5.32 6.77
CA THR A 69 16.91 -5.04 7.56
C THR A 69 16.44 -3.59 7.38
N ARG A 70 17.34 -2.60 7.38
CA ARG A 70 16.98 -1.21 7.09
C ARG A 70 16.37 -1.04 5.71
N ARG A 71 16.97 -1.66 4.69
CA ARG A 71 16.44 -1.64 3.33
C ARG A 71 15.08 -2.32 3.23
N TRP A 72 14.88 -3.40 3.99
CA TRP A 72 13.59 -4.11 4.06
C TRP A 72 12.50 -3.17 4.57
N ILE A 73 12.76 -2.46 5.67
CA ILE A 73 11.82 -1.48 6.25
C ILE A 73 11.51 -0.35 5.24
N GLN A 74 12.52 0.15 4.54
CA GLN A 74 12.32 1.19 3.51
C GLN A 74 11.44 0.69 2.36
N LEU A 75 11.62 -0.55 1.91
CA LEU A 75 10.78 -1.14 0.87
C LEU A 75 9.37 -1.46 1.37
N ASP A 76 9.23 -1.82 2.64
CA ASP A 76 7.92 -2.08 3.26
C ASP A 76 7.05 -0.82 3.27
N TRP A 77 7.65 0.37 3.47
CA TRP A 77 6.95 1.64 3.31
C TRP A 77 6.35 1.86 1.92
N LEU A 78 7.01 1.38 0.86
CA LEU A 78 6.45 1.42 -0.50
C LEU A 78 5.19 0.53 -0.58
N THR A 79 5.24 -0.64 0.05
CA THR A 79 4.12 -1.58 0.13
C THR A 79 2.94 -0.97 0.88
N VAL A 80 3.19 -0.37 2.05
CA VAL A 80 2.18 0.32 2.87
C VAL A 80 1.56 1.48 2.09
N GLY A 81 2.37 2.31 1.46
CA GLY A 81 1.90 3.42 0.62
C GLY A 81 1.06 2.94 -0.57
N GLY A 82 1.53 1.91 -1.28
CA GLY A 82 0.83 1.32 -2.41
C GLY A 82 -0.50 0.68 -2.02
N ALA A 83 -0.54 -0.08 -0.92
CA ALA A 83 -1.77 -0.67 -0.39
C ALA A 83 -2.77 0.41 0.06
N THR A 84 -2.27 1.48 0.71
CA THR A 84 -3.10 2.62 1.11
C THR A 84 -3.71 3.32 -0.10
N ALA A 85 -2.90 3.60 -1.13
CA ALA A 85 -3.38 4.23 -2.36
C ALA A 85 -4.44 3.36 -3.08
N ALA A 86 -4.20 2.05 -3.17
CA ALA A 86 -5.15 1.09 -3.73
C ALA A 86 -6.47 1.03 -2.95
N PHE A 87 -6.39 1.05 -1.62
CA PHE A 87 -7.58 1.05 -0.76
C PHE A 87 -8.37 2.34 -0.90
N VAL A 88 -7.71 3.50 -0.81
CA VAL A 88 -8.35 4.81 -0.95
C VAL A 88 -8.95 4.99 -2.34
N SER A 89 -8.28 4.53 -3.40
CA SER A 89 -8.82 4.62 -4.76
C SER A 89 -10.07 3.76 -4.93
N ALA A 90 -10.07 2.53 -4.40
CA ALA A 90 -11.23 1.64 -4.43
C ALA A 90 -12.39 2.21 -3.60
N LEU A 91 -12.12 2.69 -2.38
CA LEU A 91 -13.11 3.33 -1.53
C LEU A 91 -13.73 4.54 -2.23
N ARG A 92 -12.89 5.41 -2.80
CA ARG A 92 -13.35 6.58 -3.55
C ARG A 92 -14.20 6.19 -4.76
N ALA A 93 -13.83 5.14 -5.49
CA ALA A 93 -14.64 4.63 -6.60
C ALA A 93 -16.03 4.15 -6.15
N LEU A 94 -16.14 3.57 -4.95
CA LEU A 94 -17.41 3.10 -4.38
C LEU A 94 -18.27 4.24 -3.81
N THR A 95 -17.66 5.30 -3.28
CA THR A 95 -18.37 6.39 -2.59
C THR A 95 -18.68 7.58 -3.50
N LEU A 96 -18.11 7.65 -4.69
CA LEU A 96 -18.40 8.74 -5.63
C LEU A 96 -19.85 8.64 -6.12
N PRO A 97 -20.64 9.72 -6.02
CA PRO A 97 -21.98 9.72 -6.56
C PRO A 97 -21.94 9.54 -8.08
N TRP A 98 -22.97 8.91 -8.62
CA TRP A 98 -23.13 8.81 -10.07
C TRP A 98 -23.09 10.21 -10.68
N PRO A 99 -22.53 10.43 -11.89
CA PRO A 99 -22.31 11.77 -12.47
C PRO A 99 -23.45 12.78 -12.40
N ASN A 100 -24.70 12.32 -12.28
CA ASN A 100 -25.89 13.16 -12.23
C ASN A 100 -26.51 13.29 -10.83
N GLN A 101 -25.84 12.79 -9.78
CA GLN A 101 -26.30 12.84 -8.40
C GLN A 101 -25.36 13.74 -7.58
N ILE A 102 -25.95 14.67 -6.82
CA ILE A 102 -25.21 15.51 -5.88
C ILE A 102 -25.31 14.83 -4.52
N ALA A 103 -24.16 14.44 -3.96
CA ALA A 103 -24.10 13.89 -2.61
C ALA A 103 -24.44 14.99 -1.57
N PRO A 104 -25.24 14.70 -0.54
CA PRO A 104 -25.45 15.62 0.57
C PRO A 104 -24.11 16.01 1.21
N PRO A 105 -23.91 17.27 1.63
CA PRO A 105 -22.66 17.68 2.26
C PRO A 105 -22.51 16.99 3.62
N ASP A 106 -21.33 16.41 3.87
CA ASP A 106 -21.02 15.81 5.16
C ASP A 106 -21.16 16.86 6.30
N PRO A 107 -21.70 16.46 7.47
CA PRO A 107 -21.74 17.32 8.65
C PRO A 107 -20.34 17.80 9.05
N TRP A 108 -20.24 19.04 9.51
CA TRP A 108 -18.95 19.66 9.86
C TRP A 108 -18.17 18.89 10.96
N TRP A 109 -18.87 18.28 11.92
CA TRP A 109 -18.27 17.51 13.01
C TRP A 109 -17.62 16.22 12.51
N LEU A 110 -18.22 15.56 11.51
CA LEU A 110 -17.66 14.36 10.90
C LEU A 110 -16.33 14.68 10.19
N ARG A 111 -16.29 15.83 9.50
CA ARG A 111 -15.06 16.34 8.87
C ARG A 111 -13.97 16.65 9.90
N LEU A 112 -14.34 17.22 11.05
CA LEU A 112 -13.39 17.49 12.14
C LEU A 112 -12.77 16.20 12.67
N ILE A 113 -13.59 15.17 12.94
CA ILE A 113 -13.10 13.85 13.39
C ILE A 113 -12.15 13.24 12.36
N LEU A 114 -12.50 13.29 11.08
CA LEU A 114 -11.65 12.84 9.98
C LEU A 114 -10.31 13.57 9.95
N TRP A 115 -10.32 14.90 10.09
CA TRP A 115 -9.09 15.70 10.13
C TRP A 115 -8.20 15.34 11.32
N VAL A 116 -8.78 15.16 12.52
CA VAL A 116 -8.03 14.75 13.71
C VAL A 116 -7.41 13.35 13.50
N ALA A 117 -8.17 12.41 12.95
CA ALA A 117 -7.66 11.07 12.65
C ALA A 117 -6.51 11.12 11.63
N LEU A 118 -6.66 11.88 10.54
CA LEU A 118 -5.62 12.06 9.52
C LEU A 118 -4.37 12.74 10.09
N ALA A 119 -4.54 13.76 10.94
CA ALA A 119 -3.44 14.44 11.62
C ALA A 119 -2.70 13.50 12.57
N GLY A 120 -3.43 12.65 13.33
CA GLY A 120 -2.85 11.65 14.20
C GLY A 120 -2.01 10.61 13.44
N VAL A 121 -2.52 10.12 12.31
CA VAL A 121 -1.77 9.21 11.43
C VAL A 121 -0.53 9.90 10.86
N ALA A 122 -0.65 11.14 10.39
CA ALA A 122 0.48 11.89 9.86
C ALA A 122 1.57 12.15 10.92
N ALA A 123 1.16 12.50 12.14
CA ALA A 123 2.07 12.68 13.27
C ALA A 123 2.79 11.38 13.64
N PHE A 124 2.07 10.25 13.67
CA PHE A 124 2.66 8.94 13.90
C PHE A 124 3.68 8.56 12.82
N VAL A 125 3.34 8.74 11.54
CA VAL A 125 4.27 8.45 10.43
C VAL A 125 5.51 9.32 10.54
N PHE A 126 5.35 10.62 10.81
CA PHE A 126 6.48 11.54 10.98
C PHE A 126 7.39 11.11 12.15
N TRP A 127 6.80 10.81 13.31
CA TRP A 127 7.54 10.34 14.47
C TRP A 127 8.27 9.02 14.19
N PHE A 128 7.61 8.07 13.55
CA PHE A 128 8.17 6.76 13.25
C PHE A 128 9.33 6.86 12.26
N VAL A 129 9.19 7.64 11.18
CA VAL A 129 10.26 7.86 10.20
C VAL A 129 11.44 8.61 10.83
N TRP A 130 11.18 9.57 11.71
CA TRP A 130 12.24 10.28 12.43
C TRP A 130 13.00 9.40 13.44
N SER A 131 12.37 8.34 13.94
CA SER A 131 12.92 7.47 14.98
C SER A 131 13.68 6.25 14.45
N ILE A 132 13.76 6.07 13.13
CA ILE A 132 14.53 5.02 12.43
C ILE A 132 15.92 5.53 12.06
#